data_AF-A0A4Q6B9L3-F1
#
_entry.id   AF-A0A4Q6B9L3-F1
#
_cell.length_a   1.000
_cell.length_b   1.000
_cell.length_c   1.000
_cell.angle_alpha   90.00
_cell.angle_beta   90.00
_cell.angle_gamma   90.00
#
_symmetry.space_group_name_H-M   'P 1'
#
loop_
_entity.id
_entity.type
_entity.pdbx_description
1 polymer ?
#
loop_
_entity_poly.entity_id
_entity_poly.type
_entity_poly.pdbx_seq_one_letter_code
_entity_poly.pdbx_strand_id
1 'polypeptide(L)'
;MVWRGYSKTPNLTTVKRDVSGRTSIELMEQVKQNSQLNADSLSEPWLWVASPAIIESLSRSERAELVSWLQRGGFLVVENYKNAGDFRNKIVEAMPQGQWKLIPPDHELMRSFHLLASLPQCGDIGWEGFQFDQRLAVLLIPGDFIEALTAARSSTCFPNLTSEQASKIFINLMMVVLTTDYKKDQVHLPEILKRLR
;
A
#
# COMPACT_ATOMS: atom_id res chain seq x y z
N MET A 1 -1.83 -10.70 5.41
CA MET A 1 -1.93 -9.95 4.13
C MET A 1 -2.80 -10.76 3.18
N VAL A 2 -3.82 -10.14 2.57
CA VAL A 2 -4.69 -10.80 1.59
C VAL A 2 -4.63 -10.07 0.25
N TRP A 3 -4.48 -10.83 -0.84
CA TRP A 3 -4.34 -10.32 -2.20
C TRP A 3 -5.55 -10.63 -3.06
N ARG A 4 -5.95 -9.68 -3.92
CA ARG A 4 -7.10 -9.81 -4.81
C ARG A 4 -6.81 -9.36 -6.24
N GLY A 5 -7.29 -10.15 -7.19
CA GLY A 5 -7.27 -9.85 -8.63
C GLY A 5 -5.95 -10.11 -9.35
N TYR A 6 -5.03 -10.87 -8.74
CA TYR A 6 -3.83 -11.35 -9.43
C TYR A 6 -4.12 -12.67 -10.14
N SER A 7 -3.69 -12.80 -11.40
CA SER A 7 -3.87 -14.04 -12.19
C SER A 7 -3.02 -15.20 -11.70
N LYS A 8 -1.92 -14.91 -11.00
CA LYS A 8 -1.05 -15.88 -10.32
C LYS A 8 -0.66 -15.31 -8.97
N THR A 9 -0.52 -16.17 -7.96
CA THR A 9 0.02 -15.78 -6.65
C THR A 9 1.50 -15.40 -6.83
N PRO A 10 1.91 -14.16 -6.56
CA PRO A 10 3.29 -13.76 -6.78
C PRO A 10 4.22 -14.39 -5.75
N ASN A 11 5.42 -14.75 -6.21
CA ASN A 11 6.40 -15.44 -5.37
C ASN A 11 7.09 -14.44 -4.45
N LEU A 12 6.79 -14.54 -3.15
CA LEU A 12 7.38 -13.66 -2.13
C LEU A 12 8.63 -14.23 -1.47
N THR A 13 9.22 -15.33 -1.95
CA THR A 13 10.36 -15.97 -1.26
C THR A 13 11.52 -14.99 -1.02
N THR A 14 11.89 -14.22 -2.06
CA THR A 14 12.95 -13.21 -1.94
C THR A 14 12.51 -12.06 -1.04
N VAL A 15 11.27 -11.58 -1.18
CA VAL A 15 10.71 -10.50 -0.36
C VAL A 15 10.69 -10.89 1.12
N LYS A 16 10.28 -12.11 1.46
CA LYS A 16 10.30 -12.67 2.82
C LYS A 16 11.72 -12.69 3.37
N ARG A 17 12.69 -13.16 2.59
CA ARG A 17 14.10 -13.15 3.01
C ARG A 17 14.59 -11.73 3.28
N ASP A 18 14.27 -10.78 2.43
CA ASP A 18 14.68 -9.39 2.59
C ASP A 18 14.05 -8.74 3.83
N VAL A 19 12.74 -8.94 4.02
CA VAL A 19 11.99 -8.38 5.15
C VAL A 19 12.48 -8.99 6.47
N SER A 20 12.51 -10.31 6.59
CA SER A 20 12.91 -10.99 7.82
C SER A 20 14.42 -10.91 8.09
N GLY A 21 15.24 -10.70 7.07
CA GLY A 21 16.68 -10.46 7.23
C GLY A 21 17.03 -9.05 7.72
N ARG A 22 16.09 -8.10 7.67
CA ARG A 22 16.31 -6.68 8.00
C ARG A 22 15.44 -6.18 9.14
N THR A 23 14.30 -6.83 9.39
CA THR A 23 13.30 -6.43 10.36
C THR A 23 12.90 -7.63 11.23
N SER A 24 12.23 -7.37 12.35
CA SER A 24 11.59 -8.42 13.16
C SER A 24 10.23 -8.86 12.59
N ILE A 25 9.85 -8.41 11.39
CA ILE A 25 8.56 -8.78 10.80
C ILE A 25 8.69 -10.12 10.11
N GLU A 26 7.79 -11.04 10.45
CA GLU A 26 7.67 -12.35 9.82
C GLU A 26 6.56 -12.34 8.78
N LEU A 27 6.91 -12.65 7.53
CA LEU A 27 5.92 -12.84 6.46
C LEU A 27 5.48 -14.30 6.40
N MET A 28 4.19 -14.50 6.15
CA MET A 28 3.65 -15.80 5.79
C MET A 28 4.34 -16.32 4.52
N GLU A 29 4.52 -17.64 4.45
CA GLU A 29 5.19 -18.31 3.34
C GLU A 29 4.36 -18.27 2.05
N GLN A 30 3.03 -18.28 2.19
CA GLN A 30 2.08 -18.10 1.11
C GLN A 30 1.12 -16.97 1.47
N VAL A 31 0.90 -16.08 0.50
CA VAL A 31 -0.09 -15.01 0.66
C VAL A 31 -1.48 -15.61 0.51
N LYS A 32 -2.40 -15.23 1.40
CA LYS A 32 -3.81 -15.56 1.25
C LYS A 32 -4.36 -14.85 0.00
N GLN A 33 -4.82 -15.61 -0.99
CA GLN A 33 -5.43 -15.05 -2.19
C GLN A 33 -6.92 -15.36 -2.19
N ASN A 34 -7.75 -14.32 -2.07
CA ASN A 34 -9.20 -14.48 -1.98
C ASN A 34 -9.87 -13.84 -3.20
N SER A 35 -10.66 -14.63 -3.92
CA SER A 35 -11.43 -14.12 -5.07
C SER A 35 -12.58 -13.20 -4.63
N GLN A 36 -13.18 -13.49 -3.47
CA GLN A 36 -14.29 -12.73 -2.88
C GLN A 36 -13.86 -11.92 -1.66
N LEU A 37 -14.58 -10.84 -1.36
CA LEU A 37 -14.43 -10.17 -0.07
C LEU A 37 -15.27 -10.94 0.95
N ASN A 38 -14.65 -11.40 2.03
CA ASN A 38 -15.32 -12.17 3.06
C ASN A 38 -14.75 -11.84 4.44
N ALA A 39 -15.37 -12.39 5.48
CA ALA A 39 -14.97 -12.17 6.86
C ALA A 39 -13.50 -12.52 7.14
N ASP A 40 -12.98 -13.61 6.54
CA ASP A 40 -11.57 -13.99 6.69
C ASP A 40 -10.64 -12.93 6.07
N SER A 41 -10.99 -12.40 4.90
CA SER A 41 -10.22 -11.32 4.25
C SER A 41 -10.20 -10.04 5.11
N LEU A 42 -11.33 -9.70 5.70
CA LEU A 42 -11.49 -8.49 6.53
C LEU A 42 -11.00 -8.68 7.98
N SER A 43 -10.59 -9.89 8.36
CA SER A 43 -9.90 -10.13 9.64
C SER A 43 -8.44 -9.69 9.60
N GLU A 44 -7.88 -9.52 8.41
CA GLU A 44 -6.50 -9.09 8.21
C GLU A 44 -6.41 -7.56 8.27
N PRO A 45 -5.31 -6.99 8.79
CA PRO A 45 -5.17 -5.53 8.94
C PRO A 45 -5.00 -4.80 7.61
N TRP A 46 -4.72 -5.52 6.53
CA TRP A 46 -4.46 -4.94 5.21
C TRP A 46 -4.85 -5.85 4.05
N LEU A 47 -5.33 -5.20 3.00
CA LEU A 47 -5.73 -5.79 1.73
C LEU A 47 -4.91 -5.18 0.60
N TRP A 48 -4.47 -6.01 -0.33
CA TRP A 48 -3.76 -5.58 -1.53
C TRP A 48 -4.56 -5.99 -2.78
N VAL A 49 -4.81 -5.03 -3.67
CA VAL A 49 -5.70 -5.21 -4.81
C VAL A 49 -5.03 -4.76 -6.10
N ALA A 50 -5.08 -5.59 -7.14
CA ALA A 50 -4.37 -5.34 -8.39
C ALA A 50 -4.89 -4.13 -9.19
N SER A 51 -6.15 -3.74 -9.01
CA SER A 51 -6.78 -2.62 -9.72
C SER A 51 -8.04 -2.09 -9.02
N PRO A 52 -8.45 -0.83 -9.27
CA PRO A 52 -9.67 -0.26 -8.71
C PRO A 52 -10.95 -1.01 -9.11
N ALA A 53 -10.98 -1.56 -10.32
CA ALA A 53 -12.13 -2.28 -10.87
C ALA A 53 -12.60 -3.46 -10.00
N ILE A 54 -11.70 -4.08 -9.24
CA ILE A 54 -12.00 -5.18 -8.32
C ILE A 54 -12.81 -4.70 -7.10
N ILE A 55 -12.58 -3.46 -6.65
CA ILE A 55 -13.37 -2.86 -5.57
C ILE A 55 -14.68 -2.28 -6.13
N GLU A 56 -14.63 -1.72 -7.33
CA GLU A 56 -15.81 -1.15 -7.98
C GLU A 56 -16.87 -2.20 -8.33
N SER A 57 -16.44 -3.44 -8.60
CA SER A 57 -17.32 -4.58 -8.87
C SER A 57 -17.96 -5.21 -7.64
N LEU A 58 -17.57 -4.78 -6.43
CA LEU A 58 -18.18 -5.27 -5.19
C LEU A 58 -19.66 -4.92 -5.13
N SER A 59 -20.43 -5.87 -4.62
CA SER A 59 -21.84 -5.67 -4.28
C SER A 59 -21.99 -4.57 -3.21
N ARG A 60 -23.22 -4.09 -3.04
CA ARG A 60 -23.51 -3.04 -2.06
C ARG A 60 -23.16 -3.48 -0.62
N SER A 61 -23.42 -4.74 -0.27
CA SER A 61 -23.09 -5.29 1.05
C SER A 61 -21.59 -5.42 1.26
N GLU A 62 -20.86 -6.00 0.30
CA GLU A 62 -19.38 -6.11 0.39
C GLU A 62 -18.71 -4.73 0.48
N ARG A 63 -19.23 -3.74 -0.26
CA ARG A 63 -18.73 -2.37 -0.18
C ARG A 63 -18.96 -1.76 1.20
N ALA A 64 -20.13 -1.98 1.79
CA ALA A 64 -20.42 -1.51 3.14
C ALA A 64 -19.50 -2.17 4.17
N GLU A 65 -19.21 -3.46 4.04
CA GLU A 65 -18.25 -4.16 4.90
C GLU A 65 -16.83 -3.63 4.74
N LEU A 66 -16.37 -3.40 3.50
CA LEU A 66 -15.06 -2.81 3.21
C LEU A 66 -14.93 -1.42 3.85
N VAL A 67 -15.94 -0.56 3.69
CA VAL A 67 -15.95 0.79 4.28
C VAL A 67 -15.91 0.70 5.80
N SER A 68 -16.69 -0.20 6.39
CA SER A 68 -16.72 -0.41 7.83
C SER A 68 -15.37 -0.92 8.37
N TRP A 69 -14.71 -1.82 7.63
CA TRP A 69 -13.36 -2.29 7.95
C TRP A 69 -12.31 -1.19 7.81
N LEU A 70 -12.37 -0.39 6.74
CA LEU A 70 -11.52 0.78 6.57
C LEU A 70 -11.70 1.75 7.73
N GLN A 71 -12.93 2.06 8.15
CA GLN A 71 -13.19 2.96 9.29
C GLN A 71 -12.62 2.41 10.61
N ARG A 72 -12.56 1.09 10.79
CA ARG A 72 -12.02 0.43 12.00
C ARG A 72 -10.50 0.24 12.03
N GLY A 73 -9.76 0.77 11.06
CA GLY A 73 -8.29 0.67 11.04
C GLY A 73 -7.72 -0.15 9.90
N GLY A 74 -8.57 -0.78 9.07
CA GLY A 74 -8.13 -1.47 7.87
C GLY A 74 -7.32 -0.56 6.93
N PHE A 75 -6.39 -1.16 6.20
CA PHE A 75 -5.54 -0.48 5.22
C PHE A 75 -5.62 -1.12 3.84
N LEU A 76 -6.09 -0.38 2.85
CA LEU A 76 -6.23 -0.86 1.48
C LEU A 76 -5.11 -0.35 0.57
N VAL A 77 -4.40 -1.23 -0.12
CA VAL A 77 -3.50 -0.90 -1.22
C VAL A 77 -4.17 -1.27 -2.54
N VAL A 78 -4.17 -0.35 -3.51
CA VAL A 78 -4.70 -0.59 -4.86
C VAL A 78 -3.66 -0.16 -5.91
N GLU A 79 -3.31 -1.08 -6.81
CA GLU A 79 -2.38 -0.82 -7.91
C GLU A 79 -3.08 -0.35 -9.19
N ASN A 80 -2.31 0.08 -10.19
CA ASN A 80 -2.77 0.39 -11.55
C ASN A 80 -3.93 1.40 -11.62
N TYR A 81 -3.92 2.43 -10.78
CA TYR A 81 -5.08 3.34 -10.62
C TYR A 81 -5.22 4.44 -11.68
N LYS A 82 -4.43 4.43 -12.77
CA LYS A 82 -4.34 5.54 -13.76
C LYS A 82 -5.66 6.25 -14.10
N ASN A 83 -6.78 5.52 -14.17
CA ASN A 83 -8.13 6.06 -14.40
C ASN A 83 -9.14 5.77 -13.25
N ALA A 84 -8.74 5.95 -11.99
CA ALA A 84 -9.56 5.61 -10.81
C ALA A 84 -10.52 6.73 -10.36
N GLY A 85 -11.07 7.55 -11.27
CA GLY A 85 -11.95 8.66 -10.92
C GLY A 85 -13.20 8.20 -10.14
N ASP A 86 -13.89 7.20 -10.68
CA ASP A 86 -15.09 6.63 -10.07
C ASP A 86 -14.80 5.98 -8.72
N PHE A 87 -13.71 5.21 -8.62
CA PHE A 87 -13.24 4.64 -7.36
C PHE A 87 -13.03 5.71 -6.29
N ARG A 88 -12.31 6.80 -6.62
CA ARG A 88 -12.05 7.89 -5.66
C ARG A 88 -13.35 8.52 -5.18
N ASN A 89 -14.29 8.80 -6.10
CA ASN A 89 -15.59 9.38 -5.79
C ASN A 89 -16.39 8.48 -4.86
N LYS A 90 -16.46 7.16 -5.16
CA LYS A 90 -17.16 6.18 -4.31
C LYS A 90 -16.57 6.11 -2.89
N ILE A 91 -15.25 6.22 -2.75
CA ILE A 91 -14.59 6.24 -1.43
C ILE A 91 -14.95 7.52 -0.66
N VAL A 92 -14.96 8.68 -1.31
CA VAL A 92 -15.37 9.95 -0.70
C VAL A 92 -16.84 9.93 -0.32
N GLU A 93 -17.73 9.44 -1.18
CA GLU A 93 -19.16 9.28 -0.89
C GLU A 93 -19.39 8.41 0.34
N ALA A 94 -18.62 7.34 0.50
CA ALA A 94 -18.74 6.42 1.63
C ALA A 94 -18.07 6.94 2.92
N MET A 95 -17.03 7.76 2.80
CA MET A 95 -16.24 8.29 3.91
C MET A 95 -15.96 9.80 3.71
N PRO A 96 -16.99 10.67 3.83
CA PRO A 96 -16.92 12.07 3.40
C PRO A 96 -15.95 12.94 4.21
N GLN A 97 -15.50 12.47 5.38
CA GLN A 97 -14.49 13.17 6.20
C GLN A 97 -13.06 12.94 5.71
N GLY A 98 -12.85 12.01 4.80
CA GLY A 98 -11.54 11.72 4.25
C GLY A 98 -11.23 12.53 3.00
N GLN A 99 -9.95 12.56 2.63
CA GLN A 99 -9.48 13.34 1.49
C GLN A 99 -8.38 12.59 0.74
N TRP A 100 -8.42 12.67 -0.59
CA TRP A 100 -7.36 12.20 -1.46
C TRP A 100 -6.25 13.25 -1.53
N LYS A 101 -5.00 12.82 -1.36
CA LYS A 101 -3.81 13.64 -1.54
C LYS A 101 -2.72 12.85 -2.24
N LEU A 102 -1.89 13.51 -3.02
CA LEU A 102 -0.59 12.94 -3.38
C LEU A 102 0.21 12.70 -2.11
N ILE A 103 0.97 11.60 -2.08
CA ILE A 103 1.89 11.33 -0.98
C ILE A 103 3.01 12.40 -1.05
N PRO A 104 3.12 13.31 -0.07
CA PRO A 104 4.10 14.40 -0.13
C PRO A 104 5.51 13.86 0.15
N PRO A 105 6.59 14.47 -0.36
CA PRO A 105 7.97 13.97 -0.19
C PRO A 105 8.44 13.73 1.26
N ASP A 106 7.80 14.36 2.24
CA ASP A 106 8.11 14.24 3.66
C ASP A 106 7.27 13.21 4.42
N HIS A 107 6.34 12.51 3.74
CA HIS A 107 5.51 11.46 4.34
C HIS A 107 6.32 10.34 4.99
N GLU A 108 5.72 9.67 5.98
CA GLU A 108 6.33 8.56 6.72
C GLU A 108 6.71 7.37 5.84
N LEU A 109 6.05 7.19 4.69
CA LEU A 109 6.40 6.17 3.70
C LEU A 109 7.84 6.32 3.19
N MET A 110 8.44 7.51 3.25
CA MET A 110 9.82 7.73 2.83
C MET A 110 10.83 7.55 3.96
N ARG A 111 10.39 7.41 5.21
CA ARG A 111 11.28 7.49 6.38
C ARG A 111 10.90 6.57 7.54
N SER A 112 9.93 5.67 7.40
CA SER A 112 9.45 4.79 8.47
C SER A 112 10.51 3.76 8.89
N PHE A 113 11.26 3.17 7.95
CA PHE A 113 12.38 2.28 8.26
C PHE A 113 13.66 2.68 7.50
N HIS A 114 13.59 2.63 6.18
CA HIS A 114 14.59 3.15 5.27
C HIS A 114 14.33 4.63 4.96
N LEU A 115 15.41 5.34 4.63
CA LEU A 115 15.35 6.68 4.09
C LEU A 115 15.29 6.59 2.56
N LEU A 116 14.20 7.07 1.96
CA LEU A 116 13.96 7.10 0.52
C LEU A 116 13.99 8.55 0.04
N ALA A 117 14.60 8.79 -1.12
CA ALA A 117 14.58 10.11 -1.75
C ALA A 117 13.19 10.44 -2.34
N SER A 118 12.54 9.45 -2.94
CA SER A 118 11.21 9.59 -3.55
C SER A 118 10.54 8.22 -3.73
N LEU A 119 9.23 8.25 -3.99
CA LEU A 119 8.48 7.10 -4.51
C LEU A 119 8.53 7.09 -6.05
N PRO A 120 8.55 5.91 -6.69
CA PRO A 120 8.58 5.82 -8.14
C PRO A 120 7.26 6.29 -8.75
N GLN A 121 7.31 7.01 -9.87
CA GLN A 121 6.13 7.50 -10.59
C GLN A 121 5.86 6.66 -11.85
N CYS A 122 4.63 6.75 -12.37
CA CYS A 122 4.22 6.15 -13.64
C CYS A 122 4.06 7.23 -14.71
N GLY A 123 5.13 7.60 -15.40
CA GLY A 123 5.15 8.87 -16.11
C GLY A 123 4.91 10.01 -15.11
N ASP A 124 3.90 10.84 -15.34
CA ASP A 124 3.57 11.98 -14.46
C ASP A 124 2.63 11.63 -13.29
N ILE A 125 2.28 10.35 -13.12
CA ILE A 125 1.32 9.91 -12.11
C ILE A 125 2.07 9.45 -10.86
N GLY A 126 1.83 10.14 -9.74
CA GLY A 126 2.42 9.85 -8.43
C GLY A 126 1.69 8.75 -7.66
N TRP A 127 2.02 8.60 -6.38
CA TRP A 127 1.25 7.77 -5.44
C TRP A 127 0.24 8.67 -4.73
N GLU A 128 -0.94 8.15 -4.46
CA GLU A 128 -2.01 8.89 -3.78
C GLU A 128 -2.47 8.17 -2.53
N GLY A 129 -2.82 8.93 -1.51
CA GLY A 129 -3.34 8.44 -0.25
C GLY A 129 -4.71 9.03 0.06
N PHE A 130 -5.63 8.18 0.50
CA PHE A 130 -6.85 8.62 1.18
C PHE A 130 -6.55 8.76 2.66
N GLN A 131 -6.51 10.01 3.12
CA GLN A 131 -6.36 10.32 4.53
C GLN A 131 -7.73 10.31 5.20
N PHE A 132 -7.89 9.50 6.23
CA PHE A 132 -9.11 9.41 7.04
C PHE A 132 -8.70 9.26 8.50
N ASP A 133 -9.32 10.04 9.39
CA ASP A 133 -9.02 10.04 10.82
C ASP A 133 -7.51 10.16 11.13
N GLN A 134 -6.87 11.17 10.52
CA GLN A 134 -5.44 11.49 10.66
C GLN A 134 -4.44 10.40 10.22
N ARG A 135 -4.90 9.29 9.66
CA ARG A 135 -4.04 8.23 9.11
C ARG A 135 -4.29 8.01 7.63
N LEU A 136 -3.36 7.30 7.00
CA LEU A 136 -3.52 6.80 5.64
C LEU A 136 -4.39 5.53 5.69
N ALA A 137 -5.57 5.55 5.06
CA ALA A 137 -6.50 4.42 5.04
C ALA A 137 -6.50 3.66 3.70
N VAL A 138 -6.29 4.38 2.60
CA VAL A 138 -6.15 3.78 1.26
C VAL A 138 -4.90 4.33 0.59
N LEU A 139 -4.10 3.48 -0.02
CA LEU A 139 -2.95 3.84 -0.83
C LEU A 139 -3.17 3.40 -2.28
N LEU A 140 -3.04 4.34 -3.20
CA LEU A 140 -3.10 4.12 -4.63
C LEU A 140 -1.68 4.17 -5.22
N ILE A 141 -1.30 3.09 -5.88
CA ILE A 141 -0.01 2.90 -6.55
C ILE A 141 -0.24 2.96 -8.06
N PRO A 142 0.46 3.83 -8.81
CA PRO A 142 0.06 4.15 -10.18
C PRO A 142 0.31 3.02 -11.19
N GLY A 143 1.03 1.96 -10.81
CA GLY A 143 1.26 0.78 -11.64
C GLY A 143 1.52 -0.51 -10.88
N ASP A 144 2.18 -1.44 -11.56
CA ASP A 144 2.46 -2.83 -11.20
C ASP A 144 3.66 -2.98 -10.24
N PHE A 145 3.56 -2.40 -9.04
CA PHE A 145 4.63 -2.42 -8.04
C PHE A 145 4.97 -3.83 -7.52
N ILE A 146 3.98 -4.69 -7.32
CA ILE A 146 4.20 -6.09 -6.90
C ILE A 146 5.10 -6.84 -7.89
N GLU A 147 5.02 -6.53 -9.17
CA GLU A 147 5.82 -7.20 -10.18
C GLU A 147 7.27 -6.73 -10.17
N ALA A 148 7.47 -5.43 -9.94
CA ALA A 148 8.80 -4.87 -9.68
C ALA A 148 9.40 -5.44 -8.39
N LEU A 149 8.58 -5.56 -7.33
CA LEU A 149 8.99 -6.11 -6.03
C LEU A 149 9.41 -7.58 -6.11
N THR A 150 8.65 -8.39 -6.85
CA THR A 150 8.91 -9.82 -6.97
C THR A 150 9.89 -10.17 -8.09
N ALA A 151 10.30 -9.19 -8.89
CA ALA A 151 11.06 -9.38 -10.13
C ALA A 151 10.43 -10.43 -11.06
N ALA A 152 9.11 -10.62 -10.98
CA ALA A 152 8.41 -11.64 -11.74
C ALA A 152 8.33 -11.29 -13.23
N ARG A 153 8.23 -10.00 -13.55
CA ARG A 153 8.35 -9.42 -14.89
C ARG A 153 8.87 -7.99 -14.82
N SER A 154 9.36 -7.48 -15.94
CA SER A 154 9.68 -6.05 -16.06
C SER A 154 8.38 -5.25 -15.90
N SER A 155 8.31 -4.42 -14.85
CA SER A 155 7.19 -3.50 -14.62
C SER A 155 7.18 -2.47 -15.74
N THR A 156 6.03 -2.33 -16.39
CA THR A 156 5.88 -1.35 -17.48
C THR A 156 5.88 0.08 -16.93
N CYS A 157 5.36 0.24 -15.73
CA CYS A 157 5.23 1.52 -15.06
C CYS A 157 6.52 1.96 -14.35
N PHE A 158 7.27 1.01 -13.80
CA PHE A 158 8.46 1.23 -12.99
C PHE A 158 9.69 0.52 -13.59
N PRO A 159 10.07 0.80 -14.85
CA PRO A 159 11.12 0.04 -15.55
C PRO A 159 12.51 0.18 -14.91
N ASN A 160 12.75 1.27 -14.17
CA ASN A 160 14.02 1.57 -13.51
C ASN A 160 14.01 1.22 -12.01
N LEU A 161 12.91 0.68 -11.48
CA LEU A 161 12.81 0.33 -10.08
C LEU A 161 13.53 -0.99 -9.82
N THR A 162 14.67 -0.92 -9.14
CA THR A 162 15.42 -2.12 -8.75
C THR A 162 14.70 -2.90 -7.65
N SER A 163 14.92 -4.21 -7.57
CA SER A 163 14.33 -5.04 -6.51
C SER A 163 14.72 -4.56 -5.10
N GLU A 164 15.96 -4.08 -4.92
CA GLU A 164 16.40 -3.50 -3.63
C GLU A 164 15.60 -2.24 -3.27
N GLN A 165 15.35 -1.34 -4.22
CA GLN A 165 14.51 -0.16 -3.98
C GLN A 165 13.06 -0.56 -3.69
N ALA A 166 12.51 -1.51 -4.45
CA ALA A 166 11.17 -2.03 -4.22
C ALA A 166 11.04 -2.67 -2.83
N SER A 167 12.01 -3.50 -2.41
CA SER A 167 12.06 -4.10 -1.07
C SER A 167 12.10 -3.02 0.02
N LYS A 168 12.90 -1.95 -0.14
CA LYS A 168 12.94 -0.84 0.83
C LYS A 168 11.59 -0.11 0.93
N ILE A 169 10.94 0.17 -0.20
CA ILE A 169 9.60 0.78 -0.25
C ILE A 169 8.59 -0.12 0.45
N PHE A 170 8.63 -1.42 0.16
CA PHE A 170 7.73 -2.40 0.75
C PHE A 170 7.90 -2.50 2.27
N ILE A 171 9.13 -2.55 2.77
CA ILE A 171 9.41 -2.52 4.23
C ILE A 171 8.86 -1.23 4.85
N ASN A 172 9.08 -0.07 4.22
CA ASN A 172 8.54 1.18 4.73
C ASN A 172 7.01 1.18 4.78
N LEU A 173 6.36 0.66 3.73
CA LEU A 173 4.91 0.50 3.67
C LEU A 173 4.41 -0.41 4.79
N MET A 174 5.05 -1.55 5.00
CA MET A 174 4.71 -2.46 6.10
C MET A 174 4.78 -1.77 7.45
N MET A 175 5.82 -0.97 7.71
CA MET A 175 5.89 -0.20 8.94
C MET A 175 4.70 0.75 9.07
N VAL A 176 4.40 1.56 8.05
CA VAL A 176 3.27 2.50 8.08
C VAL A 176 1.95 1.78 8.32
N VAL A 177 1.73 0.63 7.68
CA VAL A 177 0.49 -0.15 7.82
C VAL A 177 0.35 -0.76 9.21
N LEU A 178 1.42 -1.39 9.72
CA LEU A 178 1.37 -2.14 10.98
C LEU A 178 1.38 -1.26 12.21
N THR A 179 1.88 -0.03 12.07
CA THR A 179 2.04 0.88 13.20
C THR A 179 1.11 2.08 13.14
N THR A 180 0.51 2.37 11.99
CA THR A 180 -0.38 3.51 11.69
C THR A 180 0.22 4.91 11.87
N ASP A 181 1.04 5.16 12.91
CA ASP A 181 1.56 6.47 13.30
C ASP A 181 3.01 6.47 13.83
N TYR A 182 3.80 5.41 13.58
CA TYR A 182 5.15 5.15 14.15
C TYR A 182 6.16 6.30 14.11
N LYS A 183 5.95 7.37 13.33
CA LYS A 183 6.84 8.53 13.29
C LYS A 183 6.16 9.91 13.32
N LYS A 184 4.87 10.01 13.66
CA LYS A 184 4.31 11.30 14.08
C LYS A 184 4.80 11.72 15.46
N ASP A 185 5.33 10.78 16.23
CA ASP A 185 6.11 11.05 17.43
C ASP A 185 7.38 11.80 17.07
N GLN A 186 7.36 13.11 17.31
CA GLN A 186 8.39 14.10 17.00
C GLN A 186 9.80 13.77 17.53
N VAL A 187 9.93 12.71 18.33
CA VAL A 187 11.16 12.26 18.98
C VAL A 187 12.26 11.91 17.96
N HIS A 188 11.90 11.36 16.80
CA HIS A 188 12.91 10.88 15.83
C HIS A 188 13.17 11.85 14.66
N LEU A 189 12.37 12.89 14.51
CA LEU A 189 12.49 13.84 13.39
C LEU A 189 13.85 14.56 13.33
N PRO A 190 14.44 15.03 14.45
CA PRO A 190 15.73 15.72 14.42
C PRO A 190 16.87 14.84 13.88
N GLU A 191 16.87 13.56 14.25
CA GLU A 191 17.92 12.61 13.85
C GLU A 191 17.79 12.19 12.38
N ILE A 192 16.56 12.13 11.86
CA ILE A 192 16.29 11.90 10.44
C ILE A 192 16.77 13.08 9.59
N LEU A 193 16.48 14.32 10.01
CA LEU A 193 16.89 15.52 9.28
C LEU A 193 18.42 15.68 9.20
N LYS A 194 19.17 15.22 10.22
CA LYS A 194 20.64 15.21 10.19
C LYS A 194 21.22 14.31 9.10
N ARG A 195 20.53 13.22 8.74
CA ARG A 195 20.99 12.24 7.73
C ARG A 195 20.62 12.62 6.30
N LEU A 196 19.75 13.62 6.12
CA LEU A 196 19.31 14.14 4.82
C LEU A 196 20.17 15.32 4.33
N ARG A 197 21.13 15.79 5.14
CA ARG A 197 22.14 16.78 4.77
C ARG A 197 23.39 16.09 4.25
#